data_AF-A0A6I1ZIG6-F1
#
_entry.id   AF-A0A6I1ZIG6-F1
#
_cell.length_a   1.000
_cell.length_b   1.000
_cell.length_c   1.000
_cell.angle_alpha   90.00
_cell.angle_beta   90.00
_cell.angle_gamma   90.00
#
_symmetry.space_group_name_H-M   'P 1'
#
loop_
_entity.id
_entity.type
_entity.pdbx_description
1 polymer ?
#
loop_
_entity_poly.entity_id
_entity_poly.type
_entity_poly.pdbx_seq_one_letter_code
_entity_poly.pdbx_strand_id
1 'polypeptide(L)'
;ELMPSPARSVNIERLRYNLLEVYRYRNLDDPSIYFNLNIQRLMQNLRASFLQLALDGIINGQKEQAKAVLDTLAVTIPESVIPIRNKDLYFQVGEFYAEAGDTAELRRRLTAIPPRFRLVPRDHLRIGLMYSRQLNDWETAQAIFDNVYQEYPQNGQVVGDLVGIYQQTGHPEQAARILTDWLRFNPGDQNARRLLEQLQQP
;
A
#
# COMPACT_ATOMS: atom_id res chain seq x y z
N GLU A 1 9.74 35.30 12.36
CA GLU A 1 9.47 34.00 11.70
C GLU A 1 8.38 33.28 12.48
N LEU A 2 7.33 32.79 11.81
CA LEU A 2 6.33 31.94 12.44
C LEU A 2 6.92 30.53 12.53
N MET A 3 7.38 30.12 13.71
CA MET A 3 7.72 28.72 13.95
C MET A 3 6.40 27.94 14.06
N PRO A 4 6.13 26.95 13.18
CA PRO A 4 4.95 26.11 13.33
C PRO A 4 5.04 25.38 14.67
N SER A 5 4.08 25.67 15.56
CA SER A 5 3.92 24.87 16.77
C SER A 5 3.47 23.47 16.37
N PRO A 6 3.92 22.40 17.08
CA PRO A 6 3.44 21.05 16.82
C PRO A 6 1.90 21.06 16.86
N ALA A 7 1.27 20.56 15.80
CA ALA A 7 -0.17 20.38 15.80
C ALA A 7 -0.56 19.53 17.02
N ARG A 8 -1.59 19.93 17.77
CA ARG A 8 -2.10 19.12 18.88
C ARG A 8 -2.42 17.73 18.34
N SER A 9 -1.97 16.70 19.03
CA SER A 9 -2.30 15.31 18.70
C SER A 9 -3.83 15.15 18.68
N VAL A 10 -4.32 14.34 17.74
CA VAL A 10 -5.74 14.04 17.66
C VAL A 10 -6.17 13.29 18.91
N ASN A 11 -7.27 13.71 19.52
CA ASN A 11 -7.86 13.00 20.64
C ASN A 11 -8.60 11.76 20.09
N ILE A 12 -7.92 10.61 20.12
CA ILE A 12 -8.40 9.34 19.56
C ILE A 12 -9.69 8.87 20.24
N GLU A 13 -9.78 9.00 21.56
CA GLU A 13 -10.98 8.63 22.32
C GLU A 13 -12.22 9.40 21.84
N ARG A 14 -12.08 10.73 21.71
CA ARG A 14 -13.15 11.59 21.19
C ARG A 14 -13.45 11.31 19.72
N LEU A 15 -12.43 11.02 18.91
CA LEU A 15 -12.60 10.64 17.52
C LEU A 15 -13.45 9.37 17.41
N ARG A 16 -13.08 8.33 18.17
CA ARG A 16 -13.81 7.06 18.22
C ARG A 16 -15.25 7.25 18.67
N TYR A 17 -15.47 7.97 19.79
CA TYR A 17 -16.80 8.29 20.28
C TYR A 17 -17.65 8.99 19.22
N ASN A 18 -17.09 10.01 18.56
CA ASN A 18 -17.82 10.73 17.52
C ASN A 18 -18.16 9.83 16.32
N LEU A 19 -17.17 9.08 15.81
CA LEU A 19 -17.34 8.26 14.61
C LEU A 19 -18.27 7.07 14.82
N LEU A 20 -18.21 6.43 15.99
CA LEU A 20 -18.90 5.16 16.23
C LEU A 20 -20.22 5.32 17.01
N GLU A 21 -20.40 6.41 17.77
CA GLU A 21 -21.56 6.56 18.67
C GLU A 21 -22.41 7.82 18.38
N VAL A 22 -21.79 8.92 17.96
CA VAL A 22 -22.48 10.21 17.78
C VAL A 22 -22.98 10.41 16.35
N TYR A 23 -22.10 10.25 15.37
CA TYR A 23 -22.42 10.55 13.98
C TYR A 23 -23.45 9.57 13.41
N ARG A 24 -24.36 10.10 12.59
CA ARG A 24 -25.42 9.33 11.95
C ARG A 24 -25.17 9.33 10.45
N TYR A 25 -24.88 8.15 9.93
CA TYR A 25 -24.64 7.93 8.51
C TYR A 25 -25.94 7.42 7.88
N ARG A 26 -26.63 8.28 7.14
CA ARG A 26 -27.90 7.93 6.49
C ARG A 26 -27.74 7.99 4.99
N ASN A 27 -28.17 6.92 4.32
CA ASN A 27 -28.24 6.76 2.88
C ASN A 27 -26.91 6.92 2.13
N LEU A 28 -25.75 6.88 2.81
CA LEU A 28 -24.43 6.92 2.15
C LEU A 28 -24.11 5.64 1.37
N ASP A 29 -24.89 4.59 1.62
CA ASP A 29 -24.91 3.28 0.99
C ASP A 29 -25.99 3.13 -0.10
N ASP A 30 -26.81 4.16 -0.34
CA ASP A 30 -27.85 4.14 -1.36
C ASP A 30 -27.31 4.62 -2.72
N PRO A 31 -27.14 3.72 -3.72
CA PRO A 31 -26.65 4.10 -5.04
C PRO A 31 -27.64 4.93 -5.87
N SER A 32 -28.91 5.01 -5.46
CA SER A 32 -29.92 5.83 -6.15
C SER A 32 -29.79 7.33 -5.85
N ILE A 33 -29.05 7.67 -4.78
CA ILE A 33 -28.87 9.06 -4.36
C ILE A 33 -27.70 9.70 -5.11
N TYR A 34 -27.97 10.85 -5.73
CA TYR A 34 -26.93 11.67 -6.32
C TYR A 34 -26.15 12.44 -5.25
N PHE A 35 -24.85 12.15 -5.14
CA PHE A 35 -23.91 12.92 -4.31
C PHE A 35 -23.13 13.92 -5.15
N ASN A 36 -23.30 15.21 -4.87
CA ASN A 36 -22.49 16.25 -5.50
C ASN A 36 -21.01 16.19 -5.04
N LEU A 37 -20.13 16.91 -5.74
CA LEU A 37 -18.69 16.92 -5.45
C LEU A 37 -18.34 17.37 -4.03
N ASN A 38 -19.12 18.28 -3.44
CA ASN A 38 -18.86 18.79 -2.09
C ASN A 38 -19.13 17.71 -1.05
N ILE A 39 -20.24 16.97 -1.17
CA ILE A 39 -20.54 15.85 -0.29
C ILE A 39 -19.49 14.75 -0.48
N GLN A 40 -19.15 14.40 -1.72
CA GLN A 40 -18.12 13.39 -1.98
C GLN A 40 -16.77 13.76 -1.36
N ARG A 41 -16.37 15.04 -1.40
CA ARG A 41 -15.16 15.55 -0.73
C ARG A 41 -15.27 15.46 0.79
N LEU A 42 -16.40 15.85 1.37
CA LEU A 42 -16.64 15.71 2.80
C LEU A 42 -16.53 14.25 3.25
N MET A 43 -17.02 13.32 2.45
CA MET A 43 -16.91 11.88 2.74
C MET A 43 -15.48 11.36 2.64
N GLN A 44 -14.61 11.96 1.82
CA GLN A 44 -13.17 11.64 1.87
C GLN A 44 -12.53 12.12 3.19
N ASN A 45 -12.93 13.28 3.71
CA ASN A 45 -12.43 13.77 5.00
C ASN A 45 -12.89 12.84 6.14
N LEU A 46 -14.16 12.41 6.12
CA LEU A 46 -14.68 11.45 7.07
C LEU A 46 -13.95 10.10 6.97
N ARG A 47 -13.69 9.60 5.75
CA ARG A 47 -12.87 8.40 5.51
C ARG A 47 -11.48 8.54 6.14
N ALA A 48 -10.82 9.68 5.98
CA ALA A 48 -9.51 9.93 6.61
C ALA A 48 -9.59 9.84 8.15
N SER A 49 -10.69 10.29 8.76
CA SER A 49 -10.91 10.14 10.20
C SER A 49 -11.04 8.67 10.64
N PHE A 50 -11.77 7.84 9.88
CA PHE A 50 -11.82 6.38 10.14
C PHE A 50 -10.43 5.74 9.99
N LEU A 51 -9.69 6.11 8.95
CA LEU A 51 -8.36 5.56 8.70
C LEU A 51 -7.34 5.98 9.77
N GLN A 52 -7.46 7.19 10.31
CA GLN A 52 -6.65 7.61 11.45
C GLN A 52 -6.93 6.76 12.69
N LEU A 53 -8.21 6.44 12.95
CA LEU A 53 -8.59 5.58 14.07
C LEU A 53 -8.12 4.13 13.86
N ALA A 54 -8.22 3.61 12.64
CA ALA A 54 -7.70 2.28 12.29
C ALA A 54 -6.18 2.22 12.46
N LEU A 55 -5.45 3.25 12.00
CA LEU A 55 -4.00 3.36 12.14
C LEU A 55 -3.58 3.39 13.61
N ASP A 56 -4.29 4.12 14.47
CA ASP A 56 -4.02 4.11 15.91
C ASP A 56 -4.16 2.70 16.49
N GLY A 57 -5.23 1.98 16.12
CA GLY A 57 -5.39 0.57 16.51
C GLY A 57 -4.24 -0.31 16.02
N ILE A 58 -3.80 -0.15 14.77
CA ILE A 58 -2.67 -0.91 14.20
C ILE A 58 -1.38 -0.64 14.98
N ILE A 59 -1.04 0.62 15.21
CA ILE A 59 0.19 1.03 15.92
C ILE A 59 0.22 0.49 17.35
N ASN A 60 -0.94 0.44 18.02
CA ASN A 60 -1.09 -0.09 19.37
C ASN A 60 -1.29 -1.62 19.41
N GLY A 61 -1.19 -2.32 18.28
CA GLY A 61 -1.35 -3.79 18.21
C GLY A 61 -2.79 -4.27 18.36
N GLN A 62 -3.78 -3.37 18.37
CA GLN A 62 -5.22 -3.65 18.50
C GLN A 62 -5.82 -4.02 17.13
N LYS A 63 -5.29 -5.07 16.50
CA LYS A 63 -5.62 -5.45 15.12
C LYS A 63 -7.11 -5.69 14.88
N GLU A 64 -7.78 -6.42 15.77
CA GLU A 64 -9.22 -6.68 15.67
C GLU A 64 -10.05 -5.40 15.70
N GLN A 65 -9.67 -4.45 16.57
CA GLN A 65 -10.34 -3.16 16.66
C GLN A 65 -10.10 -2.32 15.41
N ALA A 66 -8.86 -2.29 14.90
CA ALA A 66 -8.54 -1.62 13.64
C ALA A 66 -9.36 -2.20 12.48
N LYS A 67 -9.44 -3.52 12.37
CA LYS A 67 -10.26 -4.19 11.36
C LYS A 67 -11.74 -3.82 11.50
N ALA A 68 -12.30 -3.85 12.71
CA ALA A 68 -13.68 -3.45 12.95
C ALA A 68 -13.97 -1.99 12.52
N VAL A 69 -13.01 -1.09 12.71
CA VAL A 69 -13.11 0.31 12.24
C VAL A 69 -13.09 0.38 10.71
N LEU A 70 -12.23 -0.39 10.03
CA LEU A 70 -12.18 -0.48 8.58
C LEU A 70 -13.47 -1.08 7.99
N ASP A 71 -14.00 -2.14 8.60
CA ASP A 71 -15.26 -2.77 8.22
C ASP A 71 -16.43 -1.79 8.41
N THR A 72 -16.43 -1.05 9.51
CA THR A 72 -17.42 0.01 9.75
C THR A 72 -17.33 1.08 8.66
N LEU A 73 -16.14 1.52 8.27
CA LEU A 73 -15.94 2.45 7.17
C LEU A 73 -16.48 1.89 5.84
N ALA A 74 -16.21 0.61 5.54
CA ALA A 74 -16.65 -0.03 4.30
C ALA A 74 -18.18 -0.11 4.18
N VAL A 75 -18.88 -0.35 5.30
CA VAL A 75 -20.36 -0.31 5.35
C VAL A 75 -20.88 1.13 5.34
N THR A 76 -20.20 2.05 6.01
CA THR A 76 -20.65 3.44 6.21
C THR A 76 -20.49 4.29 4.96
N ILE A 77 -19.37 4.13 4.23
CA ILE A 77 -19.05 4.87 3.02
C ILE A 77 -18.63 3.88 1.94
N PRO A 78 -19.56 3.06 1.41
CA PRO A 78 -19.23 2.01 0.46
C PRO A 78 -18.55 2.57 -0.79
N GLU A 79 -17.45 1.97 -1.22
CA GLU A 79 -16.70 2.43 -2.40
C GLU A 79 -17.49 2.27 -3.71
N SER A 80 -18.51 1.41 -3.71
CA SER A 80 -19.48 1.27 -4.81
C SER A 80 -20.38 2.50 -4.98
N VAL A 81 -20.64 3.25 -3.91
CA VAL A 81 -21.51 4.44 -3.90
C VAL A 81 -20.67 5.71 -3.89
N ILE A 82 -19.70 5.81 -2.99
CA ILE A 82 -18.79 6.95 -2.84
C ILE A 82 -17.34 6.46 -3.03
N PRO A 83 -16.85 6.45 -4.28
CA PRO A 83 -15.57 5.81 -4.61
C PRO A 83 -14.39 6.55 -3.99
N ILE A 84 -13.34 5.79 -3.69
CA ILE A 84 -12.00 6.35 -3.48
C ILE A 84 -11.49 6.87 -4.82
N ARG A 85 -11.08 8.14 -4.85
CA ARG A 85 -10.58 8.80 -6.08
C ARG A 85 -9.07 8.88 -6.19
N ASN A 86 -8.37 8.66 -5.07
CA ASN A 86 -6.93 8.71 -5.00
C ASN A 86 -6.38 7.28 -4.91
N LYS A 87 -5.49 6.90 -5.85
CA LYS A 87 -4.93 5.54 -5.91
C LYS A 87 -4.06 5.20 -4.69
N ASP A 88 -3.34 6.17 -4.13
CA ASP A 88 -2.49 5.95 -2.97
C ASP A 88 -3.31 5.62 -1.73
N LEU A 89 -4.45 6.31 -1.57
CA LEU A 89 -5.43 6.02 -0.54
C LEU A 89 -6.05 4.64 -0.75
N TYR A 90 -6.36 4.26 -1.99
CA TYR A 90 -6.91 2.95 -2.31
C TYR A 90 -5.95 1.81 -1.90
N PHE A 91 -4.65 1.96 -2.20
CA PHE A 91 -3.63 1.01 -1.77
C PHE A 91 -3.45 1.02 -0.24
N GLN A 92 -3.41 2.20 0.38
CA GLN A 92 -3.26 2.35 1.83
C GLN A 92 -4.38 1.65 2.62
N VAL A 93 -5.63 1.71 2.14
CA VAL A 93 -6.73 0.98 2.76
C VAL A 93 -6.48 -0.53 2.73
N GLY A 94 -5.98 -1.06 1.61
CA GLY A 94 -5.60 -2.47 1.51
C GLY A 94 -4.48 -2.85 2.48
N GLU A 95 -3.44 -2.01 2.58
CA GLU A 95 -2.34 -2.23 3.53
C GLU A 95 -2.83 -2.21 4.97
N PHE A 96 -3.74 -1.30 5.33
CA PHE A 96 -4.34 -1.25 6.68
C PHE A 96 -5.13 -2.51 6.99
N TYR A 97 -5.88 -3.06 6.02
CA TYR A 97 -6.53 -4.35 6.19
C TYR A 97 -5.52 -5.47 6.44
N ALA A 98 -4.44 -5.55 5.67
CA ALA A 98 -3.40 -6.56 5.86
C ALA A 98 -2.68 -6.41 7.23
N GLU A 99 -2.37 -5.19 7.65
CA GLU A 99 -1.77 -4.89 8.95
C GLU A 99 -2.70 -5.26 10.11
N ALA A 100 -4.01 -5.07 9.93
CA ALA A 100 -5.06 -5.50 10.82
C ALA A 100 -5.38 -7.02 10.75
N GLY A 101 -4.68 -7.78 9.90
CA GLY A 101 -4.77 -9.24 9.82
C GLY A 101 -5.61 -9.79 8.68
N ASP A 102 -6.22 -8.95 7.85
CA ASP A 102 -7.03 -9.35 6.69
C ASP A 102 -6.24 -9.15 5.37
N THR A 103 -5.41 -10.12 5.05
CA THR A 103 -4.65 -10.14 3.79
C THR A 103 -5.53 -10.45 2.57
N ALA A 104 -6.73 -11.00 2.78
CA ALA A 104 -7.67 -11.32 1.69
C ALA A 104 -8.22 -10.03 1.05
N GLU A 105 -8.55 -9.03 1.86
CA GLU A 105 -9.01 -7.73 1.35
C GLU A 105 -7.91 -6.98 0.58
N LEU A 106 -6.65 -7.03 1.05
CA LEU A 106 -5.51 -6.52 0.28
C LEU A 106 -5.44 -7.22 -1.09
N ARG A 107 -5.44 -8.56 -1.11
CA ARG A 107 -5.37 -9.34 -2.35
C ARG A 107 -6.51 -8.96 -3.30
N ARG A 108 -7.74 -8.84 -2.81
CA ARG A 108 -8.91 -8.41 -3.60
C ARG A 108 -8.67 -7.04 -4.24
N ARG A 109 -8.11 -6.09 -3.49
CA ARG A 109 -7.85 -4.73 -4.00
C ARG A 109 -6.79 -4.72 -5.09
N LEU A 110 -5.73 -5.52 -4.96
CA LEU A 110 -4.64 -5.59 -5.94
C LEU A 110 -5.06 -6.30 -7.23
N THR A 111 -6.00 -7.26 -7.17
CA THR A 111 -6.52 -7.93 -8.37
C THR A 111 -7.66 -7.17 -9.06
N ALA A 112 -8.33 -6.25 -8.35
CA ALA A 112 -9.46 -5.48 -8.86
C ALA A 112 -9.22 -3.97 -8.84
N ILE A 113 -8.02 -3.52 -9.23
CA ILE A 113 -7.67 -2.10 -9.27
C ILE A 113 -8.64 -1.35 -10.21
N PRO A 114 -9.31 -0.29 -9.75
CA PRO A 114 -10.23 0.47 -10.58
C PRO A 114 -9.56 1.01 -11.87
N PRO A 115 -10.16 0.83 -13.06
CA PRO A 115 -9.57 1.27 -14.35
C PRO A 115 -9.27 2.78 -14.43
N ARG A 116 -9.91 3.58 -13.57
CA ARG A 116 -9.66 5.02 -13.44
C ARG A 116 -8.26 5.34 -12.89
N PHE A 117 -7.62 4.39 -12.21
CA PHE A 117 -6.27 4.55 -11.68
C PHE A 117 -5.26 4.21 -12.77
N ARG A 118 -4.70 5.25 -13.39
CA ARG A 118 -3.52 5.07 -14.25
C ARG A 118 -2.32 4.72 -13.39
N LEU A 119 -1.86 3.48 -13.54
CA LEU A 119 -0.66 2.98 -12.89
C LEU A 119 0.58 3.46 -13.65
N VAL A 120 1.64 3.74 -12.90
CA VAL A 120 2.98 4.07 -13.37
C VAL A 120 3.98 3.06 -12.79
N PRO A 121 5.23 2.98 -13.27
CA PRO A 121 6.18 1.94 -12.85
C PRO A 121 6.35 1.86 -11.32
N ARG A 122 6.40 3.00 -10.63
CA ARG A 122 6.46 3.06 -9.16
C ARG A 122 5.26 2.39 -8.47
N ASP A 123 4.07 2.46 -9.05
CA ASP A 123 2.90 1.79 -8.49
C ASP A 123 3.05 0.26 -8.61
N HIS A 124 3.55 -0.23 -9.74
CA HIS A 124 3.84 -1.65 -9.92
C HIS A 124 4.89 -2.14 -8.91
N LEU A 125 5.95 -1.36 -8.66
CA LEU A 125 6.91 -1.69 -7.61
C LEU A 125 6.26 -1.78 -6.22
N ARG A 126 5.40 -0.81 -5.86
CA ARG A 126 4.63 -0.87 -4.61
C ARG A 126 3.74 -2.12 -4.55
N ILE A 127 3.09 -2.47 -5.66
CA ILE A 127 2.25 -3.67 -5.75
C ILE A 127 3.09 -4.94 -5.55
N GLY A 128 4.24 -5.07 -6.21
CA GLY A 128 5.17 -6.19 -6.00
C GLY A 128 5.66 -6.30 -4.55
N LEU A 129 5.92 -5.15 -3.90
CA LEU A 129 6.28 -5.11 -2.48
C LEU A 129 5.13 -5.58 -1.57
N MET A 130 3.88 -5.23 -1.87
CA MET A 130 2.72 -5.71 -1.11
C MET A 130 2.54 -7.23 -1.30
N TYR A 131 2.66 -7.75 -2.53
CA TYR A 131 2.60 -9.20 -2.77
C TYR A 131 3.70 -9.95 -2.00
N SER A 132 4.94 -9.49 -2.05
CA SER A 132 6.05 -10.15 -1.36
C SER A 132 5.95 -10.04 0.16
N ARG A 133 5.79 -8.82 0.71
CA ARG A 133 5.91 -8.59 2.16
C ARG A 133 4.64 -8.83 2.95
N GLN A 134 3.47 -8.57 2.36
CA GLN A 134 2.20 -8.63 3.08
C GLN A 134 1.39 -9.89 2.70
N LEU A 135 1.53 -10.37 1.46
CA LEU A 135 0.82 -11.57 1.00
C LEU A 135 1.69 -12.83 0.95
N ASN A 136 3.00 -12.71 1.18
CA ASN A 136 3.99 -13.80 1.02
C ASN A 136 3.89 -14.52 -0.34
N ASP A 137 3.48 -13.78 -1.37
CA ASP A 137 3.22 -14.26 -2.73
C ASP A 137 4.40 -13.84 -3.62
N TRP A 138 5.50 -14.57 -3.43
CA TRP A 138 6.79 -14.28 -4.06
C TRP A 138 6.74 -14.44 -5.58
N GLU A 139 5.94 -15.39 -6.07
CA GLU A 139 5.77 -15.64 -7.50
C GLU A 139 5.13 -14.44 -8.20
N THR A 140 4.02 -13.93 -7.66
CA THR A 140 3.36 -12.74 -8.23
C THR A 140 4.25 -11.50 -8.10
N ALA A 141 4.93 -11.34 -6.96
CA ALA A 141 5.87 -10.24 -6.76
C ALA A 141 7.01 -10.27 -7.79
N GLN A 142 7.62 -11.43 -8.02
CA GLN A 142 8.69 -11.61 -9.00
C GLN A 142 8.21 -11.24 -10.40
N ALA A 143 7.06 -11.77 -10.84
CA ALA A 143 6.50 -11.47 -12.15
C ALA A 143 6.26 -9.97 -12.36
N ILE A 144 5.79 -9.26 -11.33
CA ILE A 144 5.60 -7.80 -11.40
C ILE A 144 6.94 -7.08 -11.55
N PHE A 145 7.93 -7.43 -10.73
CA PHE A 145 9.23 -6.78 -10.79
C PHE A 145 9.99 -7.10 -12.08
N ASP A 146 9.89 -8.33 -12.61
CA ASP A 146 10.48 -8.72 -13.88
C ASP A 146 9.89 -7.87 -15.03
N ASN A 147 8.57 -7.65 -15.05
CA ASN A 147 7.93 -6.77 -16.04
C ASN A 147 8.44 -5.33 -15.94
N VAL A 148 8.57 -4.79 -14.72
CA VAL A 148 9.11 -3.43 -14.53
C VAL A 148 10.59 -3.36 -14.94
N TYR A 149 11.39 -4.39 -14.69
CA TYR A 149 12.79 -4.45 -15.08
C TYR A 149 12.98 -4.54 -16.59
N GLN A 150 12.13 -5.29 -17.30
CA GLN A 150 12.19 -5.36 -18.77
C GLN A 150 12.01 -3.99 -19.43
N GLU A 151 11.14 -3.15 -18.88
CA GLU A 151 10.91 -1.79 -19.39
C GLU A 151 11.95 -0.78 -18.86
N TYR A 152 12.42 -0.97 -17.62
CA TYR A 152 13.30 -0.02 -16.92
C TYR A 152 14.52 -0.71 -16.28
N PRO A 153 15.42 -1.33 -17.08
CA PRO A 153 16.52 -2.14 -16.54
C PRO A 153 17.58 -1.34 -15.78
N GLN A 154 17.60 -0.02 -15.95
CA GLN A 154 18.49 0.91 -15.24
C GLN A 154 17.81 1.60 -14.05
N ASN A 155 16.62 1.15 -13.64
CA ASN A 155 16.00 1.63 -12.41
C ASN A 155 16.58 0.87 -11.21
N GLY A 156 17.39 1.54 -10.39
CA GLY A 156 18.04 0.91 -9.24
C GLY A 156 17.07 0.31 -8.21
N GLN A 157 15.83 0.84 -8.12
CA GLN A 157 14.83 0.30 -7.22
C GLN A 157 14.36 -1.10 -7.66
N VAL A 158 13.99 -1.28 -8.93
CA VAL A 158 13.54 -2.60 -9.42
C VAL A 158 14.68 -3.63 -9.40
N VAL A 159 15.92 -3.19 -9.67
CA VAL A 159 17.11 -4.05 -9.54
C VAL A 159 17.26 -4.54 -8.10
N GLY A 160 17.17 -3.64 -7.12
CA GLY A 160 17.24 -4.01 -5.71
C GLY A 160 16.10 -4.93 -5.28
N ASP A 161 14.86 -4.62 -5.68
CA ASP A 161 13.68 -5.41 -5.37
C ASP A 161 13.78 -6.83 -5.98
N LEU A 162 14.20 -6.98 -7.24
CA LEU A 162 14.40 -8.28 -7.89
C LEU A 162 15.51 -9.09 -7.24
N VAL A 163 16.65 -8.47 -6.94
CA VAL A 163 17.76 -9.16 -6.25
C VAL A 163 17.27 -9.71 -4.91
N GLY A 164 16.52 -8.92 -4.15
CA GLY A 164 15.91 -9.35 -2.89
C GLY A 164 14.97 -10.54 -3.07
N ILE A 165 14.10 -10.51 -4.09
CA ILE A 165 13.18 -11.64 -4.39
C ILE A 165 13.94 -12.90 -4.78
N TYR A 166 14.93 -12.80 -5.67
CA TYR A 166 15.72 -13.94 -6.10
C TYR A 166 16.52 -14.56 -4.94
N GLN A 167 17.02 -13.75 -4.01
CA GLN A 167 17.65 -14.26 -2.79
C GLN A 167 16.66 -15.01 -1.89
N GLN A 168 15.47 -14.43 -1.65
CA GLN A 168 14.46 -15.05 -0.79
C GLN A 168 13.88 -16.35 -1.37
N THR A 169 13.83 -16.46 -2.70
CA THR A 169 13.25 -17.62 -3.40
C THR A 169 14.27 -18.71 -3.76
N GLY A 170 15.54 -18.56 -3.37
CA GLY A 170 16.58 -19.57 -3.61
C GLY A 170 17.18 -19.56 -5.01
N HIS A 171 17.18 -18.40 -5.67
CA HIS A 171 17.66 -18.19 -7.04
C HIS A 171 18.87 -17.23 -7.11
N PRO A 172 19.97 -17.50 -6.38
CA PRO A 172 21.12 -16.58 -6.30
C PRO A 172 21.81 -16.34 -7.65
N GLU A 173 21.77 -17.32 -8.56
CA GLU A 173 22.26 -17.24 -9.93
C GLU A 173 21.57 -16.10 -10.71
N GLN A 174 20.25 -15.98 -10.61
CA GLN A 174 19.47 -14.91 -11.24
C GLN A 174 19.80 -13.55 -10.62
N ALA A 175 19.90 -13.47 -9.30
CA ALA A 175 20.33 -12.25 -8.60
C ALA A 175 21.72 -11.78 -9.07
N ALA A 176 22.68 -12.71 -9.21
CA ALA A 176 24.02 -12.41 -9.70
C ALA A 176 24.01 -11.90 -11.15
N ARG A 177 23.16 -12.46 -12.01
CA ARG A 177 22.99 -11.97 -13.40
C ARG A 177 22.47 -10.54 -13.44
N ILE A 178 21.40 -10.25 -12.69
CA ILE A 178 20.82 -8.91 -12.60
C ILE A 178 21.85 -7.88 -12.10
N LEU A 179 22.62 -8.22 -11.06
CA LEU A 179 23.70 -7.36 -10.55
C LEU A 179 24.85 -7.17 -11.55
N THR A 180 25.21 -8.22 -12.28
CA THR A 180 26.23 -8.14 -13.33
C THR A 180 25.81 -7.16 -14.42
N ASP A 181 24.56 -7.24 -14.87
CA ASP A 181 24.02 -6.32 -15.88
C ASP A 181 23.91 -4.88 -15.35
N TRP A 182 23.48 -4.69 -14.09
CA TRP A 182 23.47 -3.38 -13.43
C TRP A 182 24.86 -2.72 -13.38
N LEU A 183 25.89 -3.48 -13.01
CA LEU A 183 27.27 -3.01 -12.88
C LEU A 183 27.92 -2.65 -14.21
N ARG A 184 27.43 -3.16 -15.35
CA ARG A 184 27.88 -2.71 -16.68
C ARG A 184 27.57 -1.24 -16.93
N PHE A 185 26.42 -0.76 -16.44
CA PHE A 185 26.00 0.63 -16.56
C PHE A 185 26.39 1.49 -15.35
N ASN A 186 26.59 0.86 -14.19
CA ASN A 186 26.91 1.51 -12.91
C ASN A 186 28.20 0.95 -12.28
N PRO A 187 29.36 1.05 -12.95
CA PRO A 187 30.59 0.37 -12.52
C PRO A 187 31.16 0.88 -11.18
N GLY A 188 30.70 2.03 -10.70
CA GLY A 188 31.09 2.63 -9.43
C GLY A 188 30.24 2.20 -8.22
N ASP A 189 29.17 1.42 -8.43
CA ASP A 189 28.31 0.94 -7.35
C ASP A 189 29.01 -0.16 -6.54
N GLN A 190 29.71 0.26 -5.48
CA GLN A 190 30.45 -0.65 -4.61
C GLN A 190 29.53 -1.61 -3.85
N ASN A 191 28.29 -1.21 -3.55
CA ASN A 191 27.35 -2.05 -2.83
C ASN A 191 26.90 -3.21 -3.71
N ALA A 192 26.52 -2.93 -4.96
CA ALA A 192 26.17 -3.96 -5.93
C ALA A 192 27.33 -4.93 -6.20
N ARG A 193 28.57 -4.43 -6.27
CA ARG A 193 29.76 -5.28 -6.46
C ARG A 193 30.00 -6.24 -5.27
N ARG A 194 29.93 -5.74 -4.04
CA ARG A 194 30.07 -6.59 -2.84
C ARG A 194 28.98 -7.64 -2.75
N LEU A 195 27.74 -7.26 -3.08
CA LEU A 195 26.61 -8.19 -3.07
C LEU A 195 26.78 -9.29 -4.13
N LEU A 196 27.26 -8.94 -5.32
CA LEU A 196 27.58 -9.91 -6.37
C LEU A 196 28.67 -10.89 -5.93
N GLU A 197 29.74 -10.39 -5.32
CA GLU A 197 30.83 -11.22 -4.78
C GLU A 197 30.32 -12.20 -3.72
N GLN A 198 29.41 -11.77 -2.83
CA GLN A 198 28.79 -12.63 -1.82
C GLN A 198 27.93 -13.75 -2.45
N LEU A 199 27.17 -13.43 -3.50
CA LEU A 199 26.30 -14.37 -4.19
C LEU A 199 27.06 -15.43 -5.01
N GLN A 200 28.32 -15.16 -5.35
CA GLN A 200 29.18 -16.05 -6.13
C GLN A 200 30.10 -16.92 -5.26
N GLN A 201 30.08 -16.73 -3.94
CA GLN A 201 30.83 -17.60 -3.03
C GLN A 201 30.14 -18.96 -2.91
N PRO A 202 30.92 -20.06 -2.93
CA PRO A 202 30.41 -21.42 -2.84
C PRO A 202 29.86 -21.78 -1.45
#